data_AF-A0A7T0C151-F1
#
_entry.id   AF-A0A7T0C151-F1
#
_cell.length_a   1.000
_cell.length_b   1.000
_cell.length_c   1.000
_cell.angle_alpha   90.00
_cell.angle_beta   90.00
_cell.angle_gamma   90.00
#
_symmetry.space_group_name_H-M   'P 1'
#
loop_
_entity.id
_entity.type
_entity.pdbx_description
1 polymer ?
#
loop_
_entity_poly.entity_id
_entity_poly.type
_entity_poly.pdbx_seq_one_letter_code
_entity_poly.pdbx_strand_id
1 'polypeptide(L)'
;MPKRRTLKTIADEVIRESRSPLKAEEIIAKIQNRWRRKIAPDTLNDLRRGLEHHQYLIGVESNDYMPYPAVFRELGDFPLSLPLGKMELARRRFLPGHRLIPFISHDLNESDLVFFDPQGRELPKERQTFLIEDVIHYYQYAAGTHFPGDIQINEGAPGKSSITVSVWDLTDMFRDRPCRQGDHFLVRLLDYDNGVFQIQPYPQSQWREDRLRLRSLNVSLENELARLCEENPSFAEAGLEKQLLRGLLALDKTLLPLSAFNISEFLESLNHLALVGREGEGVRLAPMANTLPSQYLCEEAVRMPTGKTGSLKAIFEDLGLAVDAEEFNAILYTIMGSDDYKLESVFDLIFGGEGKLFYDKTQHNAFYTHLRELLFQVCEDLKEPESLLITRLRDNVVRTKLRLIGLLRFLEKNEVGLKDLPLEILEQIVDIDHYCTQTLRELAQRNPMPEITFLRDSRLTLKIIEPHIDKLEEDIYYRLDVY
;
A
#
# COMPACT_ATOMS: atom_id res chain seq x y z
N MET A 1 2.02 -52.21 12.52
CA MET A 1 0.55 -52.19 12.66
C MET A 1 0.01 -51.02 11.85
N PRO A 2 -0.98 -51.20 10.95
CA PRO A 2 -1.52 -50.07 10.19
C PRO A 2 -2.18 -49.07 11.14
N LYS A 3 -1.80 -47.77 11.04
CA LYS A 3 -2.38 -46.70 11.85
C LYS A 3 -3.91 -46.74 11.72
N ARG A 4 -4.61 -46.76 12.86
CA ARG A 4 -6.07 -46.78 12.92
C ARG A 4 -6.58 -45.51 12.23
N ARG A 5 -7.24 -45.65 11.07
CA ARG A 5 -7.82 -44.51 10.33
C ARG A 5 -8.81 -43.77 11.24
N THR A 6 -8.58 -42.48 11.45
CA THR A 6 -9.46 -41.61 12.22
C THR A 6 -10.32 -40.78 11.26
N LEU A 7 -11.44 -40.22 11.75
CA LEU A 7 -12.26 -39.30 10.96
C LEU A 7 -11.46 -38.07 10.51
N LYS A 8 -10.55 -37.57 11.34
CA LYS A 8 -9.62 -36.48 11.00
C LYS A 8 -8.74 -36.84 9.80
N THR A 9 -8.11 -38.02 9.84
CA THR A 9 -7.26 -38.49 8.73
C THR A 9 -8.05 -38.64 7.41
N ILE A 10 -9.32 -39.06 7.47
CA ILE A 10 -10.17 -39.14 6.28
C ILE A 10 -10.55 -37.74 5.78
N ALA A 11 -10.85 -36.81 6.68
CA ALA A 11 -11.11 -35.41 6.31
C ALA A 11 -9.90 -34.79 5.60
N ASP A 12 -8.70 -34.96 6.16
CA ASP A 12 -7.44 -34.54 5.55
C ASP A 12 -7.26 -35.13 4.13
N GLU A 13 -7.45 -36.45 3.97
CA GLU A 13 -7.36 -37.12 2.66
C GLU A 13 -8.38 -36.55 1.65
N VAL A 14 -9.66 -36.40 2.06
CA VAL A 14 -10.72 -35.89 1.19
C VAL A 14 -10.42 -34.46 0.73
N ILE A 15 -9.94 -33.62 1.65
CA ILE A 15 -9.62 -32.22 1.36
C ILE A 15 -8.41 -32.11 0.43
N ARG A 16 -7.33 -32.86 0.70
CA ARG A 16 -6.10 -32.83 -0.12
C ARG A 16 -6.32 -33.35 -1.54
N GLU A 17 -7.16 -34.36 -1.70
CA GLU A 17 -7.52 -34.88 -3.02
C GLU A 17 -8.42 -33.91 -3.82
N SER A 18 -9.02 -32.93 -3.14
CA SER A 18 -9.90 -31.97 -3.76
C SER A 18 -9.10 -30.84 -4.40
N ARG A 19 -9.36 -30.60 -5.69
CA ARG A 19 -8.66 -29.60 -6.51
C ARG A 19 -9.57 -28.48 -7.02
N SER A 20 -10.81 -28.44 -6.54
CA SER A 20 -11.84 -27.47 -6.91
C SER A 20 -12.50 -26.91 -5.64
N PRO A 21 -13.17 -25.74 -5.74
CA PRO A 21 -14.06 -25.27 -4.67
C PRO A 21 -15.10 -26.34 -4.32
N LEU A 22 -15.46 -26.40 -3.04
CA LEU A 22 -16.41 -27.38 -2.50
C LEU A 22 -17.26 -26.75 -1.40
N LYS A 23 -18.50 -27.25 -1.29
CA LYS A 23 -19.37 -26.91 -0.15
C LYS A 23 -19.09 -27.81 1.04
N ALA A 24 -19.39 -27.34 2.27
CA ALA A 24 -19.23 -28.18 3.46
C ALA A 24 -19.96 -29.53 3.32
N GLU A 25 -21.20 -29.51 2.82
CA GLU A 25 -22.01 -30.73 2.67
C GLU A 25 -21.40 -31.72 1.67
N GLU A 26 -20.69 -31.24 0.63
CA GLU A 26 -19.98 -32.12 -0.30
C GLU A 26 -18.76 -32.78 0.36
N ILE A 27 -18.03 -32.03 1.19
CA ILE A 27 -16.90 -32.55 1.98
C ILE A 27 -17.42 -33.61 2.96
N ILE A 28 -18.49 -33.30 3.70
CA ILE A 28 -19.10 -34.22 4.66
C ILE A 28 -19.61 -35.48 3.97
N ALA A 29 -20.29 -35.37 2.82
CA ALA A 29 -20.76 -36.53 2.05
C ALA A 29 -19.60 -37.42 1.60
N LYS A 30 -18.49 -36.84 1.12
CA LYS A 30 -17.27 -37.59 0.75
C LYS A 30 -16.65 -38.30 1.96
N ILE A 31 -16.59 -37.66 3.13
CA ILE A 31 -16.10 -38.27 4.38
C ILE A 31 -16.99 -39.44 4.81
N GLN A 32 -18.31 -39.26 4.81
CA GLN A 32 -19.27 -40.31 5.16
C GLN A 32 -19.14 -41.53 4.24
N ASN A 33 -19.02 -41.31 2.93
CA ASN A 33 -18.84 -42.37 1.94
C ASN A 33 -17.55 -43.18 2.18
N ARG A 34 -16.45 -42.53 2.63
CA ARG A 34 -15.18 -43.21 2.94
C ARG A 34 -15.16 -43.90 4.30
N TRP A 35 -15.83 -43.34 5.30
CA TRP A 35 -15.87 -43.91 6.65
C TRP A 35 -16.66 -45.22 6.71
N ARG A 36 -17.67 -45.39 5.84
CA ARG A 36 -18.49 -46.61 5.69
C ARG A 36 -19.18 -47.08 6.99
N ARG A 37 -19.32 -46.19 7.98
CA ARG A 37 -20.03 -46.41 9.25
C ARG A 37 -20.92 -45.19 9.54
N LYS A 38 -21.98 -45.37 10.34
CA LYS A 38 -22.82 -44.26 10.79
C LYS A 38 -22.00 -43.34 11.69
N ILE A 39 -21.98 -42.05 11.36
CA ILE A 39 -21.37 -41.00 12.19
C ILE A 39 -22.49 -40.38 13.03
N ALA A 40 -22.24 -40.12 14.31
CA ALA A 40 -23.22 -39.46 15.17
C ALA A 40 -23.48 -38.02 14.68
N PRO A 41 -24.71 -37.50 14.77
CA PRO A 41 -25.04 -36.14 14.35
C PRO A 41 -24.15 -35.06 14.99
N ASP A 42 -23.85 -35.19 16.29
CA ASP A 42 -22.99 -34.25 17.00
C ASP A 42 -21.58 -34.22 16.43
N THR A 43 -21.00 -35.40 16.12
CA THR A 43 -19.68 -35.50 15.47
C THR A 43 -19.68 -34.90 14.06
N LEU A 44 -20.80 -34.96 13.32
CA LEU A 44 -20.92 -34.29 12.02
C LEU A 44 -20.98 -32.76 12.18
N ASN A 45 -21.65 -32.26 13.22
CA ASN A 45 -21.69 -30.84 13.52
C ASN A 45 -20.31 -30.31 13.95
N ASP A 46 -19.57 -31.10 14.74
CA ASP A 46 -18.20 -30.78 15.11
C ASP A 46 -17.26 -30.79 13.88
N LEU A 47 -17.43 -31.76 12.97
CA LEU A 47 -16.69 -31.78 11.71
C LEU A 47 -16.96 -30.54 10.87
N ARG A 48 -18.23 -30.12 10.72
CA ARG A 48 -18.59 -28.89 10.00
C ARG A 48 -17.92 -27.66 10.61
N ARG A 49 -18.01 -27.49 11.93
CA ARG A 49 -17.36 -26.38 12.64
C ARG A 49 -15.83 -26.41 12.47
N GLY A 50 -15.26 -27.60 12.40
CA GLY A 50 -13.82 -27.80 12.19
C GLY A 50 -13.33 -27.50 10.77
N LEU A 51 -14.22 -27.42 9.76
CA LEU A 51 -13.81 -27.10 8.38
C LEU A 51 -13.29 -25.66 8.26
N GLU A 52 -13.91 -24.72 8.98
CA GLU A 52 -13.54 -23.31 8.98
C GLU A 52 -12.07 -23.09 9.34
N HIS A 53 -11.63 -23.81 10.38
CA HIS A 53 -10.26 -23.71 10.89
C HIS A 53 -9.32 -24.77 10.29
N HIS A 54 -9.76 -25.54 9.29
CA HIS A 54 -8.96 -26.64 8.73
C HIS A 54 -7.73 -26.11 7.99
N GLN A 55 -6.53 -26.60 8.31
CA GLN A 55 -5.25 -26.06 7.79
C GLN A 55 -5.14 -26.04 6.25
N TYR A 56 -5.77 -26.98 5.55
CA TYR A 56 -5.76 -27.06 4.08
C TYR A 56 -6.95 -26.39 3.37
N LEU A 57 -7.82 -25.68 4.09
CA LEU A 57 -8.97 -24.99 3.51
C LEU A 57 -8.93 -23.50 3.81
N ILE A 58 -9.42 -22.73 2.85
CA ILE A 58 -9.72 -21.31 2.97
C ILE A 58 -11.24 -21.17 2.82
N GLY A 59 -11.89 -20.61 3.84
CA GLY A 59 -13.31 -20.27 3.81
C GLY A 59 -13.54 -19.07 2.91
N VAL A 60 -14.49 -19.20 1.97
CA VAL A 60 -14.84 -18.15 1.01
C VAL A 60 -16.15 -17.50 1.40
N GLU A 61 -17.20 -18.29 1.54
CA GLU A 61 -18.50 -17.88 2.06
C GLU A 61 -18.91 -18.83 3.19
N SER A 62 -20.02 -18.55 3.88
CA SER A 62 -20.50 -19.28 5.08
C SER A 62 -20.70 -20.79 4.92
N ASN A 63 -20.47 -21.36 3.74
CA ASN A 63 -20.50 -22.80 3.50
C ASN A 63 -19.55 -23.26 2.37
N ASP A 64 -18.77 -22.35 1.80
CA ASP A 64 -17.99 -22.59 0.59
C ASP A 64 -16.49 -22.51 0.94
N TYR A 65 -15.77 -23.55 0.57
CA TYR A 65 -14.36 -23.73 0.91
C TYR A 65 -13.53 -23.94 -0.35
N MET A 66 -12.33 -23.35 -0.35
CA MET A 66 -11.33 -23.59 -1.38
C MET A 66 -10.12 -24.32 -0.80
N PRO A 67 -9.72 -25.46 -1.39
CA PRO A 67 -8.41 -26.03 -1.11
C PRO A 67 -7.32 -25.18 -1.75
N TYR A 68 -6.13 -25.15 -1.17
CA TYR A 68 -5.00 -24.32 -1.64
C TYR A 68 -4.66 -24.50 -3.13
N PRO A 69 -4.65 -25.73 -3.71
CA PRO A 69 -4.47 -25.90 -5.15
C PRO A 69 -5.53 -25.23 -6.02
N ALA A 70 -6.75 -25.01 -5.51
CA ALA A 70 -7.77 -24.23 -6.20
C ALA A 70 -7.51 -22.72 -6.07
N VAL A 71 -7.05 -22.28 -4.89
CA VAL A 71 -6.65 -20.88 -4.64
C VAL A 71 -5.55 -20.43 -5.60
N PHE A 72 -4.44 -21.17 -5.69
CA PHE A 72 -3.35 -20.80 -6.59
C PHE A 72 -3.72 -20.90 -8.07
N ARG A 73 -4.67 -21.77 -8.43
CA ARG A 73 -5.19 -21.80 -9.80
C ARG A 73 -5.99 -20.54 -10.12
N GLU A 74 -6.74 -20.02 -9.15
CA GLU A 74 -7.53 -18.80 -9.31
C GLU A 74 -6.67 -17.53 -9.28
N LEU A 75 -5.66 -17.48 -8.42
CA LEU A 75 -4.68 -16.40 -8.39
C LEU A 75 -3.81 -16.35 -9.65
N GLY A 76 -3.57 -17.51 -10.30
CA GLY A 76 -2.76 -17.60 -11.51
C GLY A 76 -1.27 -17.39 -11.25
N ASP A 77 -0.56 -16.84 -12.24
CA ASP A 77 0.86 -16.46 -12.08
C ASP A 77 0.93 -15.18 -11.24
N PHE A 78 1.07 -15.33 -9.92
CA PHE A 78 1.16 -14.24 -8.96
C PHE A 78 2.62 -14.05 -8.53
N PRO A 79 3.36 -13.11 -9.15
CA PRO A 79 4.76 -12.90 -8.83
C PRO A 79 4.93 -12.24 -7.46
N LEU A 80 5.92 -12.69 -6.71
CA LEU A 80 6.34 -12.10 -5.44
C LEU A 80 7.63 -11.30 -5.62
N SER A 81 7.76 -10.21 -4.87
CA SER A 81 8.96 -9.39 -4.81
C SER A 81 9.60 -9.52 -3.45
N LEU A 82 10.85 -9.95 -3.41
CA LEU A 82 11.63 -10.13 -2.19
C LEU A 82 12.83 -9.17 -2.20
N PRO A 83 12.87 -8.14 -1.35
CA PRO A 83 14.02 -7.23 -1.30
C PRO A 83 15.28 -7.98 -0.85
N LEU A 84 16.40 -7.73 -1.54
CA LEU A 84 17.69 -8.32 -1.17
C LEU A 84 18.30 -7.58 0.01
N GLY A 85 18.48 -8.29 1.13
CA GLY A 85 19.14 -7.74 2.31
C GLY A 85 20.64 -7.52 2.11
N LYS A 86 21.22 -6.60 2.90
CA LYS A 86 22.67 -6.33 2.90
C LYS A 86 23.49 -7.61 3.14
N MET A 87 23.02 -8.47 4.05
CA MET A 87 23.69 -9.73 4.38
C MET A 87 23.58 -10.75 3.24
N GLU A 88 22.40 -10.88 2.63
CA GLU A 88 22.19 -11.78 1.48
C GLU A 88 23.11 -11.42 0.30
N LEU A 89 23.25 -10.12 0.02
CA LEU A 89 24.18 -9.60 -0.99
C LEU A 89 25.64 -9.86 -0.64
N ALA A 90 26.04 -9.54 0.60
CA ALA A 90 27.44 -9.65 1.03
C ALA A 90 27.92 -11.11 1.09
N ARG A 91 27.07 -12.02 1.57
CA ARG A 91 27.39 -13.44 1.73
C ARG A 91 26.98 -14.30 0.54
N ARG A 92 26.21 -13.75 -0.41
CA ARG A 92 25.61 -14.49 -1.53
C ARG A 92 24.79 -15.68 -1.05
N ARG A 93 23.95 -15.41 -0.05
CA ARG A 93 23.05 -16.39 0.57
C ARG A 93 21.65 -15.86 0.53
N PHE A 94 20.68 -16.68 0.15
CA PHE A 94 19.27 -16.33 0.17
C PHE A 94 18.56 -17.00 1.34
N LEU A 95 17.71 -16.24 2.05
CA LEU A 95 16.93 -16.71 3.21
C LEU A 95 15.44 -16.39 3.03
N PRO A 96 14.60 -17.28 2.49
CA PRO A 96 13.21 -16.96 2.17
C PRO A 96 12.42 -16.45 3.38
N GLY A 97 12.51 -17.15 4.53
CA GLY A 97 11.87 -16.75 5.77
C GLY A 97 10.36 -16.52 5.63
N HIS A 98 9.84 -15.53 6.36
CA HIS A 98 8.41 -15.20 6.37
C HIS A 98 7.87 -14.68 5.04
N ARG A 99 8.76 -14.27 4.13
CA ARG A 99 8.42 -13.60 2.87
C ARG A 99 7.69 -14.51 1.88
N LEU A 100 7.63 -15.82 2.13
CA LEU A 100 6.98 -16.80 1.28
C LEU A 100 5.90 -17.64 1.99
N ILE A 101 5.65 -17.44 3.30
CA ILE A 101 4.85 -18.38 4.10
C ILE A 101 3.46 -18.68 3.52
N PRO A 102 2.67 -17.70 3.04
CA PRO A 102 1.37 -18.01 2.45
C PRO A 102 1.45 -18.95 1.23
N PHE A 103 2.62 -19.06 0.62
CA PHE A 103 2.91 -19.83 -0.58
C PHE A 103 3.69 -21.13 -0.28
N ILE A 104 3.89 -21.47 0.99
CA ILE A 104 4.53 -22.72 1.43
C ILE A 104 3.44 -23.63 2.01
N SER A 105 3.42 -24.89 1.56
CA SER A 105 2.49 -25.87 2.11
C SER A 105 2.75 -26.14 3.60
N HIS A 106 1.68 -26.30 4.39
CA HIS A 106 1.74 -26.64 5.82
C HIS A 106 2.52 -27.93 6.13
N ASP A 107 2.65 -28.82 5.15
CA ASP A 107 3.43 -30.06 5.29
C ASP A 107 4.94 -29.88 5.08
N LEU A 108 5.37 -28.74 4.56
CA LEU A 108 6.74 -28.47 4.18
C LEU A 108 7.42 -27.58 5.21
N ASN A 109 8.65 -27.94 5.54
CA ASN A 109 9.57 -27.07 6.26
C ASN A 109 10.37 -26.23 5.27
N GLU A 110 11.04 -25.19 5.76
CA GLU A 110 11.94 -24.38 4.93
C GLU A 110 13.01 -25.24 4.23
N SER A 111 13.49 -26.31 4.87
CA SER A 111 14.47 -27.22 4.29
C SER A 111 13.93 -28.05 3.11
N ASP A 112 12.61 -28.13 2.93
CA ASP A 112 12.00 -28.90 1.84
C ASP A 112 11.87 -28.07 0.55
N LEU A 113 12.06 -26.75 0.65
CA LEU A 113 11.92 -25.84 -0.48
C LEU A 113 13.03 -26.04 -1.53
N VAL A 114 12.66 -25.79 -2.79
CA VAL A 114 13.53 -25.86 -3.96
C VAL A 114 13.40 -24.57 -4.76
N PHE A 115 14.53 -23.95 -5.08
CA PHE A 115 14.57 -22.74 -5.91
C PHE A 115 15.33 -23.01 -7.19
N PHE A 116 14.75 -22.62 -8.31
CA PHE A 116 15.37 -22.64 -9.63
C PHE A 116 15.74 -21.24 -10.09
N ASP A 117 16.86 -21.13 -10.79
CA ASP A 117 17.26 -19.90 -11.46
C ASP A 117 16.51 -19.71 -12.80
N PRO A 118 16.71 -18.59 -13.52
CA PRO A 118 16.07 -18.36 -14.82
C PRO A 118 16.46 -19.36 -15.91
N GLN A 119 17.57 -20.08 -15.73
CA GLN A 119 18.07 -21.10 -16.65
C GLN A 119 17.54 -22.50 -16.29
N GLY A 120 16.74 -22.62 -15.23
CA GLY A 120 16.21 -23.90 -14.74
C GLY A 120 17.23 -24.72 -13.95
N ARG A 121 18.32 -24.12 -13.48
CA ARG A 121 19.29 -24.76 -12.58
C ARG A 121 18.82 -24.61 -11.14
N GLU A 122 18.84 -25.71 -10.39
CA GLU A 122 18.52 -25.69 -8.96
C GLU A 122 19.62 -24.95 -8.19
N LEU A 123 19.23 -24.03 -7.30
CA LEU A 123 20.17 -23.36 -6.42
C LEU A 123 20.66 -24.31 -5.33
N PRO A 124 21.98 -24.43 -5.11
CA PRO A 124 22.52 -25.26 -4.04
C PRO A 124 22.00 -24.83 -2.67
N LYS A 125 21.53 -25.79 -1.88
CA LYS A 125 21.00 -25.58 -0.52
C LYS A 125 22.00 -26.08 0.52
N GLU A 126 22.22 -25.30 1.57
CA GLU A 126 23.07 -25.67 2.70
C GLU A 126 22.46 -25.23 4.04
N ARG A 127 22.91 -25.84 5.14
CA ARG A 127 22.54 -25.39 6.50
C ARG A 127 23.66 -24.52 7.05
N GLN A 128 23.30 -23.34 7.54
CA GLN A 128 24.27 -22.39 8.07
C GLN A 128 23.79 -21.80 9.40
N THR A 129 24.73 -21.62 10.32
CA THR A 129 24.48 -21.03 11.65
C THR A 129 24.80 -19.54 11.62
N PHE A 130 23.87 -18.73 12.15
CA PHE A 130 23.99 -17.28 12.25
C PHE A 130 23.73 -16.83 13.69
N LEU A 131 24.17 -15.63 14.06
CA LEU A 131 23.66 -14.97 15.25
C LEU A 131 22.17 -14.67 15.05
N ILE A 132 21.36 -14.82 16.10
CA ILE A 132 19.91 -14.59 15.99
C ILE A 132 19.63 -13.17 15.48
N GLU A 133 20.33 -12.16 16.02
CA GLU A 133 20.17 -10.76 15.62
C GLU A 133 20.40 -10.50 14.12
N ASP A 134 21.28 -11.28 13.48
CA ASP A 134 21.62 -11.12 12.06
C ASP A 134 20.49 -11.57 11.11
N VAL A 135 19.62 -12.47 11.56
CA VAL A 135 18.65 -13.16 10.67
C VAL A 135 17.21 -13.19 11.19
N ILE A 136 16.95 -12.81 12.44
CA ILE A 136 15.62 -12.91 13.05
C ILE A 136 14.55 -12.10 12.31
N HIS A 137 14.93 -10.98 11.69
CA HIS A 137 14.03 -10.16 10.89
C HIS A 137 13.45 -10.90 9.67
N TYR A 138 14.17 -11.89 9.12
CA TYR A 138 13.62 -12.77 8.08
C TYR A 138 12.54 -13.71 8.61
N TYR A 139 12.41 -13.92 9.91
CA TYR A 139 11.47 -14.87 10.51
C TYR A 139 10.46 -14.22 11.45
N GLN A 140 10.41 -12.88 11.52
CA GLN A 140 9.60 -12.14 12.49
C GLN A 140 8.08 -12.41 12.40
N TYR A 141 7.58 -12.79 11.22
CA TYR A 141 6.18 -13.16 11.02
C TYR A 141 5.99 -14.67 10.80
N ALA A 142 7.03 -15.46 11.02
CA ALA A 142 6.96 -16.91 10.91
C ALA A 142 6.43 -17.52 12.21
N ALA A 143 5.56 -18.53 12.08
CA ALA A 143 4.99 -19.25 13.21
C ALA A 143 4.99 -20.77 12.96
N GLY A 144 4.81 -21.53 14.05
CA GLY A 144 4.61 -22.97 13.99
C GLY A 144 5.75 -23.70 13.27
N THR A 145 5.39 -24.46 12.23
CA THR A 145 6.31 -25.27 11.41
C THR A 145 7.25 -24.44 10.53
N HIS A 146 6.94 -23.16 10.30
CA HIS A 146 7.74 -22.28 9.44
C HIS A 146 8.79 -21.48 10.21
N PHE A 147 8.76 -21.48 11.55
CA PHE A 147 9.82 -20.86 12.36
C PHE A 147 10.99 -21.84 12.56
N PRO A 148 12.26 -21.41 12.45
CA PRO A 148 13.38 -22.34 12.59
C PRO A 148 13.52 -22.86 14.03
N GLY A 149 13.54 -24.18 14.19
CA GLY A 149 13.59 -24.82 15.52
C GLY A 149 14.98 -25.04 16.10
N ASP A 150 16.05 -24.89 15.31
CA ASP A 150 17.43 -25.18 15.73
C ASP A 150 18.11 -23.93 16.30
N ILE A 151 17.74 -23.60 17.54
CA ILE A 151 18.17 -22.40 18.28
C ILE A 151 19.09 -22.82 19.43
N GLN A 152 20.27 -22.22 19.49
CA GLN A 152 21.21 -22.36 20.60
C GLN A 152 21.21 -21.08 21.41
N ILE A 153 20.56 -21.12 22.58
CA ILE A 153 20.45 -19.97 23.48
C ILE A 153 21.69 -19.92 24.39
N ASN A 154 22.33 -18.76 24.45
CA ASN A 154 23.42 -18.50 25.38
C ASN A 154 22.90 -17.69 26.58
N GLU A 155 22.55 -18.37 27.67
CA GLU A 155 21.97 -17.74 28.87
C GLU A 155 22.88 -16.68 29.51
N GLY A 156 24.21 -16.83 29.40
CA GLY A 156 25.18 -15.88 29.96
C GLY A 156 25.47 -14.67 29.07
N ALA A 157 25.11 -14.74 27.78
CA ALA A 157 25.26 -13.66 26.82
C ALA A 157 24.21 -13.80 25.71
N PRO A 158 22.95 -13.36 25.93
CA PRO A 158 21.84 -13.58 24.99
C PRO A 158 22.11 -13.12 23.55
N GLY A 159 22.87 -12.02 23.37
CA GLY A 159 23.28 -11.53 22.04
C GLY A 159 24.26 -12.45 21.28
N LYS A 160 24.80 -13.48 21.94
CA LYS A 160 25.62 -14.53 21.30
C LYS A 160 24.83 -15.81 21.02
N SER A 161 23.51 -15.77 21.19
CA SER A 161 22.65 -16.89 20.80
C SER A 161 22.63 -17.02 19.28
N SER A 162 22.56 -18.25 18.81
CA SER A 162 22.64 -18.57 17.39
C SER A 162 21.48 -19.42 16.92
N ILE A 163 21.18 -19.34 15.62
CA ILE A 163 20.13 -20.10 14.95
C ILE A 163 20.69 -20.74 13.68
N THR A 164 20.31 -22.00 13.43
CA THR A 164 20.73 -22.74 12.24
C THR A 164 19.57 -22.87 11.27
N VAL A 165 19.72 -22.26 10.09
CA VAL A 165 18.66 -22.16 9.07
C VAL A 165 19.12 -22.74 7.74
N SER A 166 18.18 -23.00 6.83
CA SER A 166 18.50 -23.41 5.46
C SER A 166 18.73 -22.16 4.61
N VAL A 167 19.79 -22.16 3.82
CA VAL A 167 20.15 -21.05 2.93
C VAL A 167 20.47 -21.57 1.54
N TRP A 168 20.26 -20.73 0.53
CA TRP A 168 20.56 -21.06 -0.87
C TRP A 168 21.73 -20.23 -1.39
N ASP A 169 22.65 -20.88 -2.09
CA ASP A 169 23.84 -20.26 -2.65
C ASP A 169 23.51 -19.47 -3.92
N LEU A 170 23.75 -18.16 -3.88
CA LEU A 170 23.49 -17.24 -5.00
C LEU A 170 24.74 -17.00 -5.87
N THR A 171 25.86 -17.65 -5.59
CA THR A 171 27.17 -17.32 -6.18
C THR A 171 27.18 -17.40 -7.69
N ASP A 172 26.61 -18.47 -8.26
CA ASP A 172 26.58 -18.66 -9.70
C ASP A 172 25.56 -17.75 -10.37
N MET A 173 24.39 -17.57 -9.76
CA MET A 173 23.38 -16.65 -10.27
C MET A 173 23.88 -15.19 -10.30
N PHE A 174 24.57 -14.74 -9.26
CA PHE A 174 25.14 -13.39 -9.21
C PHE A 174 26.37 -13.20 -10.10
N ARG A 175 27.02 -14.30 -10.50
CA ARG A 175 28.07 -14.26 -11.52
C ARG A 175 27.48 -13.96 -12.90
N ASP A 176 26.36 -14.58 -13.22
CA ASP A 176 25.69 -14.42 -14.51
C ASP A 176 24.89 -13.11 -14.58
N ARG A 177 24.27 -12.70 -13.46
CA ARG A 177 23.47 -11.48 -13.33
C ARG A 177 23.75 -10.80 -11.98
N PRO A 178 24.67 -9.82 -11.92
CA PRO A 178 25.00 -9.14 -10.68
C PRO A 178 23.81 -8.38 -10.09
N CYS A 179 23.61 -8.49 -8.78
CA CYS A 179 22.66 -7.70 -8.00
C CYS A 179 23.39 -6.70 -7.10
N ARG A 180 22.73 -5.58 -6.79
CA ARG A 180 23.22 -4.53 -5.88
C ARG A 180 22.19 -4.21 -4.81
N GLN A 181 22.59 -3.39 -3.84
CA GLN A 181 21.69 -2.92 -2.80
C GLN A 181 20.48 -2.20 -3.42
N GLY A 182 19.28 -2.54 -2.96
CA GLY A 182 18.02 -2.01 -3.49
C GLY A 182 17.41 -2.84 -4.61
N ASP A 183 18.11 -3.85 -5.13
CA ASP A 183 17.50 -4.84 -6.02
C ASP A 183 16.67 -5.85 -5.23
N HIS A 184 15.76 -6.51 -5.92
CA HIS A 184 14.84 -7.52 -5.40
C HIS A 184 15.05 -8.85 -6.13
N PHE A 185 14.40 -9.90 -5.63
CA PHE A 185 14.09 -11.08 -6.41
C PHE A 185 12.63 -11.07 -6.82
N LEU A 186 12.39 -11.36 -8.10
CA LEU A 186 11.09 -11.80 -8.55
C LEU A 186 11.01 -13.30 -8.31
N VAL A 187 10.01 -13.74 -7.55
CA VAL A 187 9.79 -15.13 -7.18
C VAL A 187 8.46 -15.60 -7.73
N ARG A 188 8.46 -16.75 -8.40
CA ARG A 188 7.25 -17.39 -8.94
C ARG A 188 7.08 -18.76 -8.33
N LEU A 189 5.86 -19.07 -7.91
CA LEU A 189 5.49 -20.39 -7.42
C LEU A 189 5.25 -21.32 -8.62
N LEU A 190 6.03 -22.40 -8.73
CA LEU A 190 5.89 -23.39 -9.80
C LEU A 190 5.09 -24.62 -9.35
N ASP A 191 5.31 -25.07 -8.11
CA ASP A 191 4.60 -26.22 -7.53
C ASP A 191 4.41 -26.00 -6.03
N TYR A 192 3.15 -25.78 -5.62
CA TYR A 192 2.79 -25.58 -4.22
C TYR A 192 2.96 -26.84 -3.37
N ASP A 193 2.56 -28.00 -3.88
CA ASP A 193 2.55 -29.24 -3.12
C ASP A 193 3.98 -29.69 -2.78
N ASN A 194 4.94 -29.36 -3.65
CA ASN A 194 6.36 -29.69 -3.50
C ASN A 194 7.25 -28.49 -3.11
N GLY A 195 6.69 -27.29 -2.89
CA GLY A 195 7.44 -26.10 -2.49
C GLY A 195 8.51 -25.66 -3.50
N VAL A 196 8.17 -25.72 -4.79
CA VAL A 196 9.09 -25.39 -5.88
C VAL A 196 8.84 -23.97 -6.38
N PHE A 197 9.91 -23.18 -6.42
CA PHE A 197 9.90 -21.79 -6.85
C PHE A 197 10.93 -21.52 -7.94
N GLN A 198 10.67 -20.52 -8.77
CA GLN A 198 11.67 -19.90 -9.63
C GLN A 198 12.01 -18.51 -9.08
N ILE A 199 13.29 -18.17 -9.06
CA ILE A 199 13.76 -16.83 -8.68
C ILE A 199 14.55 -16.20 -9.82
N GLN A 200 14.41 -14.89 -9.95
CA GLN A 200 15.23 -14.12 -10.87
C GLN A 200 15.56 -12.73 -10.29
N PRO A 201 16.76 -12.19 -10.59
CA PRO A 201 17.09 -10.81 -10.26
C PRO A 201 16.03 -9.84 -10.78
N TYR A 202 15.58 -8.94 -9.90
CA TYR A 202 14.62 -7.89 -10.19
C TYR A 202 15.24 -6.52 -9.87
N PRO A 203 15.77 -5.80 -10.89
CA PRO A 203 16.49 -4.56 -10.66
C PRO A 203 15.61 -3.47 -10.04
N GLN A 204 16.21 -2.65 -9.18
CA GLN A 204 15.50 -1.55 -8.51
C GLN A 204 14.77 -0.61 -9.49
N SER A 205 15.30 -0.39 -10.69
CA SER A 205 14.67 0.49 -11.68
C SER A 205 13.31 -0.03 -12.14
N GLN A 206 13.19 -1.35 -12.37
CA GLN A 206 11.93 -1.98 -12.76
C GLN A 206 10.96 -1.97 -11.58
N TRP A 207 11.45 -2.32 -10.37
CA TRP A 207 10.62 -2.26 -9.17
C TRP A 207 10.08 -0.85 -8.86
N ARG A 208 10.86 0.21 -9.14
CA ARG A 208 10.42 1.60 -8.94
C ARG A 208 9.26 1.98 -9.86
N GLU A 209 9.20 1.44 -11.07
CA GLU A 209 8.09 1.67 -12.01
C GLU A 209 6.79 1.06 -11.47
N ASP A 210 6.88 -0.08 -10.78
CA ASP A 210 5.73 -0.80 -10.19
C ASP A 210 5.23 -0.20 -8.87
N ARG A 211 5.98 0.71 -8.24
CA ARG A 211 5.76 1.08 -6.82
C ARG A 211 4.39 1.68 -6.53
N LEU A 212 3.84 2.51 -7.43
CA LEU A 212 2.51 3.09 -7.22
C LEU A 212 1.39 2.06 -7.39
N ARG A 213 1.52 1.15 -8.36
CA ARG A 213 0.59 0.02 -8.54
C ARG A 213 0.63 -0.92 -7.34
N LEU A 214 1.82 -1.21 -6.81
CA LEU A 214 1.99 -1.98 -5.57
C LEU A 214 1.35 -1.28 -4.37
N ARG A 215 1.46 0.05 -4.28
CA ARG A 215 0.82 0.79 -3.19
C ARG A 215 -0.71 0.75 -3.30
N SER A 216 -1.26 0.94 -4.50
CA SER A 216 -2.69 0.77 -4.76
C SER A 216 -3.17 -0.63 -4.38
N LEU A 217 -2.44 -1.68 -4.81
CA LEU A 217 -2.70 -3.06 -4.42
C LEU A 217 -2.70 -3.24 -2.89
N ASN A 218 -1.71 -2.68 -2.20
CA ASN A 218 -1.60 -2.77 -0.74
C ASN A 218 -2.78 -2.10 -0.03
N VAL A 219 -3.19 -0.91 -0.47
CA VAL A 219 -4.34 -0.19 0.12
C VAL A 219 -5.63 -0.98 -0.13
N SER A 220 -5.88 -1.43 -1.36
CA SER A 220 -7.06 -2.24 -1.68
C SER A 220 -7.07 -3.55 -0.89
N LEU A 221 -5.92 -4.20 -0.74
CA LEU A 221 -5.81 -5.45 0.02
C LEU A 221 -6.07 -5.22 1.51
N GLU A 222 -5.53 -4.15 2.10
CA GLU A 222 -5.79 -3.80 3.49
C GLU A 222 -7.29 -3.51 3.73
N ASN A 223 -7.92 -2.73 2.86
CA ASN A 223 -9.35 -2.42 2.95
C ASN A 223 -10.21 -3.69 2.86
N GLU A 224 -9.87 -4.58 1.92
CA GLU A 224 -10.57 -5.84 1.74
C GLU A 224 -10.40 -6.77 2.95
N LEU A 225 -9.17 -6.86 3.49
CA LEU A 225 -8.90 -7.64 4.70
C LEU A 225 -9.61 -7.06 5.93
N ALA A 226 -9.69 -5.74 6.06
CA ALA A 226 -10.40 -5.06 7.13
C ALA A 226 -11.91 -5.38 7.07
N ARG A 227 -12.50 -5.25 5.89
CA ARG A 227 -13.90 -5.65 5.64
C ARG A 227 -14.15 -7.11 6.02
N LEU A 228 -13.30 -8.02 5.56
CA LEU A 228 -13.45 -9.45 5.85
C LEU A 228 -13.31 -9.76 7.35
N CYS A 229 -12.46 -9.04 8.08
CA CYS A 229 -12.33 -9.16 9.54
C CYS A 229 -13.60 -8.69 10.27
N GLU A 230 -14.26 -7.64 9.78
CA GLU A 230 -15.49 -7.12 10.36
C GLU A 230 -16.69 -8.02 10.07
N GLU A 231 -16.81 -8.52 8.84
CA GLU A 231 -17.94 -9.34 8.39
C GLU A 231 -17.90 -10.78 8.92
N ASN A 232 -16.69 -11.34 9.13
CA ASN A 232 -16.53 -12.73 9.54
C ASN A 232 -15.57 -12.88 10.74
N PRO A 233 -16.10 -13.07 11.97
CA PRO A 233 -15.29 -13.26 13.17
C PRO A 233 -14.34 -14.47 13.09
N SER A 234 -14.74 -15.55 12.40
CA SER A 234 -13.89 -16.74 12.25
C SER A 234 -12.70 -16.49 11.33
N PHE A 235 -12.85 -15.57 10.37
CA PHE A 235 -11.75 -15.08 9.52
C PHE A 235 -10.77 -14.21 10.31
N ALA A 236 -11.26 -13.33 11.18
CA ALA A 236 -10.43 -12.52 12.07
C ALA A 236 -9.60 -13.39 13.05
N GLU A 237 -10.03 -14.64 13.29
CA GLU A 237 -9.28 -15.60 14.09
C GLU A 237 -8.30 -16.47 13.30
N ALA A 238 -8.33 -16.42 11.97
CA ALA A 238 -7.44 -17.21 11.12
C ALA A 238 -5.99 -16.69 11.17
N GLY A 239 -5.04 -17.59 10.92
CA GLY A 239 -3.62 -17.23 10.79
C GLY A 239 -3.36 -16.33 9.58
N LEU A 240 -2.28 -15.56 9.66
CA LEU A 240 -1.86 -14.58 8.66
C LEU A 240 -1.83 -15.15 7.24
N GLU A 241 -1.39 -16.40 7.07
CA GLU A 241 -1.30 -17.08 5.78
C GLU A 241 -2.66 -17.16 5.09
N LYS A 242 -3.67 -17.61 5.83
CA LYS A 242 -5.04 -17.74 5.35
C LYS A 242 -5.66 -16.38 5.09
N GLN A 243 -5.40 -15.41 5.96
CA GLN A 243 -5.90 -14.06 5.80
C GLN A 243 -5.37 -13.44 4.51
N LEU A 244 -4.06 -13.49 4.28
CA LEU A 244 -3.44 -12.96 3.06
C LEU A 244 -3.98 -13.64 1.80
N LEU A 245 -4.02 -14.97 1.74
CA LEU A 245 -4.53 -15.67 0.56
C LEU A 245 -6.01 -15.39 0.30
N ARG A 246 -6.83 -15.30 1.36
CA ARG A 246 -8.25 -14.99 1.22
C ARG A 246 -8.47 -13.55 0.73
N GLY A 247 -7.73 -12.60 1.28
CA GLY A 247 -7.75 -11.20 0.83
C GLY A 247 -7.35 -11.09 -0.64
N LEU A 248 -6.25 -11.73 -1.03
CA LEU A 248 -5.80 -11.75 -2.43
C LEU A 248 -6.85 -12.35 -3.39
N LEU A 249 -7.61 -13.36 -2.96
CA LEU A 249 -8.72 -13.91 -3.75
C LEU A 249 -9.92 -12.98 -3.88
N ALA A 250 -10.13 -12.11 -2.88
CA ALA A 250 -11.27 -11.20 -2.84
C ALA A 250 -11.01 -9.88 -3.59
N LEU A 251 -9.75 -9.58 -3.91
CA LEU A 251 -9.36 -8.40 -4.68
C LEU A 251 -9.95 -8.40 -6.09
N ASP A 252 -10.15 -7.18 -6.62
CA ASP A 252 -10.45 -7.00 -8.03
C ASP A 252 -9.30 -7.55 -8.89
N LYS A 253 -9.64 -8.47 -9.80
CA LYS A 253 -8.70 -9.12 -10.71
C LYS A 253 -8.05 -8.14 -11.68
N THR A 254 -8.56 -6.90 -11.82
CA THR A 254 -7.92 -5.84 -12.59
C THR A 254 -6.66 -5.26 -11.92
N LEU A 255 -6.50 -5.44 -10.60
CA LEU A 255 -5.35 -4.96 -9.81
C LEU A 255 -4.21 -5.97 -9.70
N LEU A 256 -4.47 -7.24 -10.05
CA LEU A 256 -3.50 -8.34 -10.03
C LEU A 256 -2.51 -8.38 -11.21
N PRO A 257 -2.82 -7.90 -12.44
CA PRO A 257 -1.87 -7.91 -13.53
C PRO A 257 -0.90 -6.74 -13.37
N LEU A 258 0.38 -7.07 -13.21
CA LEU A 258 1.57 -6.25 -13.54
C LEU A 258 2.45 -5.73 -12.41
N SER A 259 2.37 -6.20 -11.16
CA SER A 259 3.43 -5.88 -10.18
C SER A 259 3.69 -7.01 -9.19
N ALA A 260 4.96 -7.18 -8.83
CA ALA A 260 5.40 -8.25 -7.95
C ALA A 260 5.11 -7.93 -6.47
N PHE A 261 4.20 -8.67 -5.84
CA PHE A 261 3.72 -8.39 -4.49
C PHE A 261 4.78 -8.65 -3.42
N ASN A 262 4.97 -7.71 -2.52
CA ASN A 262 5.93 -7.81 -1.41
C ASN A 262 5.17 -7.89 -0.08
N ILE A 263 5.16 -9.08 0.53
CA ILE A 263 4.46 -9.33 1.79
C ILE A 263 5.01 -8.45 2.91
N SER A 264 6.33 -8.35 3.07
CA SER A 264 6.91 -7.57 4.17
C SER A 264 6.58 -6.09 4.05
N GLU A 265 6.67 -5.54 2.84
CA GLU A 265 6.29 -4.14 2.57
C GLU A 265 4.81 -3.90 2.78
N PHE A 266 3.93 -4.83 2.38
CA PHE A 266 2.51 -4.74 2.67
C PHE A 266 2.26 -4.65 4.19
N LEU A 267 2.81 -5.60 4.96
CA LEU A 267 2.63 -5.69 6.40
C LEU A 267 3.21 -4.50 7.17
N GLU A 268 4.34 -3.96 6.72
CA GLU A 268 4.95 -2.76 7.30
C GLU A 268 4.19 -1.48 6.94
N SER A 269 3.29 -1.53 5.95
CA SER A 269 2.57 -0.37 5.42
C SER A 269 1.11 -0.25 5.86
N LEU A 270 0.67 -1.14 6.75
CA LEU A 270 -0.70 -1.21 7.28
C LEU A 270 -1.05 0.05 8.10
N ASN A 271 -2.29 0.53 7.95
CA ASN A 271 -2.82 1.73 8.62
C ASN A 271 -4.11 1.47 9.42
N HIS A 272 -4.86 0.43 9.05
CA HIS A 272 -6.17 0.08 9.62
C HIS A 272 -6.12 -1.26 10.37
N LEU A 273 -5.20 -2.13 9.95
CA LEU A 273 -4.96 -3.42 10.59
C LEU A 273 -3.62 -3.42 11.34
N ALA A 274 -3.55 -4.20 12.41
CA ALA A 274 -2.32 -4.46 13.16
C ALA A 274 -2.02 -5.95 13.20
N LEU A 275 -0.73 -6.27 13.27
CA LEU A 275 -0.26 -7.63 13.52
C LEU A 275 -0.38 -7.96 15.01
N VAL A 276 -1.06 -9.05 15.32
CA VAL A 276 -1.23 -9.58 16.67
C VAL A 276 -0.64 -10.98 16.72
N GLY A 277 0.31 -11.18 17.63
CA GLY A 277 0.81 -12.51 17.97
C GLY A 277 -0.01 -13.14 19.09
N ARG A 278 -0.31 -14.43 18.97
CA ARG A 278 -0.90 -15.23 20.06
C ARG A 278 -0.06 -16.46 20.32
N GLU A 279 0.29 -16.70 21.59
CA GLU A 279 1.09 -17.85 22.00
C GLU A 279 0.50 -19.16 21.46
N GLY A 280 1.27 -19.89 20.66
CA GLY A 280 0.87 -21.17 20.07
C GLY A 280 -0.01 -21.12 18.82
N GLU A 281 -0.56 -19.96 18.46
CA GLU A 281 -1.46 -19.79 17.30
C GLU A 281 -0.87 -18.93 16.16
N GLY A 282 0.33 -18.37 16.37
CA GLY A 282 1.06 -17.62 15.36
C GLY A 282 0.66 -16.16 15.28
N VAL A 283 0.84 -15.57 14.09
CA VAL A 283 0.58 -14.16 13.80
C VAL A 283 -0.70 -14.04 12.98
N ARG A 284 -1.50 -13.00 13.24
CA ARG A 284 -2.69 -12.65 12.45
C ARG A 284 -2.87 -11.14 12.36
N LEU A 285 -3.66 -10.69 11.40
CA LEU A 285 -4.15 -9.32 11.27
C LEU A 285 -5.43 -9.14 12.08
N ALA A 286 -5.53 -8.01 12.78
CA ALA A 286 -6.73 -7.59 13.49
C ALA A 286 -6.93 -6.07 13.34
N PRO A 287 -8.18 -5.56 13.39
CA PRO A 287 -8.45 -4.13 13.35
C PRO A 287 -7.72 -3.35 14.46
N MET A 288 -7.09 -2.23 14.10
CA MET A 288 -6.28 -1.42 15.04
C MET A 288 -7.07 -0.90 16.25
N ALA A 289 -8.38 -0.68 16.09
CA ALA A 289 -9.28 -0.30 17.17
C ALA A 289 -9.28 -1.32 18.34
N ASN A 290 -8.88 -2.56 18.08
CA ASN A 290 -8.81 -3.63 19.08
C ASN A 290 -7.42 -3.79 19.72
N THR A 291 -6.39 -3.04 19.29
CA THR A 291 -4.98 -3.32 19.65
C THR A 291 -4.24 -2.19 20.38
N LEU A 292 -4.76 -0.96 20.43
CA LEU A 292 -4.07 0.16 21.09
C LEU A 292 -5.01 0.98 22.01
N PRO A 293 -4.58 1.39 23.21
CA PRO A 293 -5.12 2.57 23.86
C PRO A 293 -4.87 3.77 22.94
N SER A 294 -5.92 4.54 22.69
CA SER A 294 -6.04 5.65 21.73
C SER A 294 -5.13 6.86 22.04
N GLN A 295 -3.81 6.66 22.07
CA GLN A 295 -2.84 7.71 22.43
C GLN A 295 -1.64 7.87 21.48
N TYR A 296 -1.54 7.10 20.38
CA TYR A 296 -0.44 7.27 19.41
C TYR A 296 -0.87 7.35 17.94
N LEU A 297 -2.18 7.42 17.66
CA LEU A 297 -2.64 7.87 16.35
C LEU A 297 -2.49 9.39 16.31
N CYS A 298 -1.43 9.87 15.67
CA CYS A 298 -1.46 11.22 15.11
C CYS A 298 -2.26 11.14 13.81
N GLU A 299 -3.55 10.86 13.93
CA GLU A 299 -4.49 11.34 12.93
C GLU A 299 -4.37 12.87 13.00
N GLU A 300 -3.89 13.51 11.94
CA GLU A 300 -4.30 14.89 11.73
C GLU A 300 -5.82 14.83 11.69
N ALA A 301 -6.45 15.22 12.80
CA ALA A 301 -7.89 15.21 12.92
C ALA A 301 -8.45 15.92 11.70
N VAL A 302 -9.30 15.23 10.94
CA VAL A 302 -10.09 15.84 9.86
C VAL A 302 -10.73 17.08 10.48
N ARG A 303 -10.20 18.26 10.13
CA ARG A 303 -10.63 19.52 10.74
C ARG A 303 -12.03 19.78 10.20
N MET A 304 -13.03 19.40 10.98
CA MET A 304 -14.41 19.77 10.69
C MET A 304 -14.51 21.30 10.80
N PRO A 305 -15.00 22.00 9.76
CA PRO A 305 -15.14 23.44 9.79
C PRO A 305 -15.99 23.89 10.97
N THR A 306 -15.61 24.98 11.64
CA THR A 306 -16.30 25.50 12.83
C THR A 306 -17.31 26.60 12.52
N GLY A 307 -17.42 27.00 11.25
CA GLY A 307 -18.36 28.02 10.78
C GLY A 307 -17.86 29.45 10.95
N LYS A 308 -16.54 29.70 10.86
CA LYS A 308 -15.99 31.06 10.97
C LYS A 308 -16.47 31.93 9.81
N THR A 309 -16.85 33.18 10.09
CA THR A 309 -17.43 34.12 9.10
C THR A 309 -16.79 35.51 9.09
N GLY A 310 -15.79 35.77 9.95
CA GLY A 310 -15.30 37.14 10.20
C GLY A 310 -14.45 37.78 9.10
N SER A 311 -13.82 36.99 8.22
CA SER A 311 -13.07 37.48 7.05
C SER A 311 -12.84 36.34 6.05
N LEU A 312 -12.46 36.67 4.81
CA LEU A 312 -12.11 35.65 3.81
C LEU A 312 -10.98 34.74 4.31
N LYS A 313 -9.94 35.30 4.93
CA LYS A 313 -8.84 34.55 5.56
C LYS A 313 -9.34 33.59 6.64
N ALA A 314 -10.21 34.08 7.55
CA ALA A 314 -10.75 33.24 8.61
C ALA A 314 -11.63 32.10 8.08
N ILE A 315 -12.35 32.33 6.98
CA ILE A 315 -13.14 31.29 6.29
C ILE A 315 -12.21 30.27 5.63
N PHE A 316 -11.18 30.71 4.91
CA PHE A 316 -10.23 29.82 4.23
C PHE A 316 -9.48 28.91 5.22
N GLU A 317 -9.02 29.48 6.34
CA GLU A 317 -8.38 28.72 7.43
C GLU A 317 -9.34 27.72 8.10
N ASP A 318 -10.62 28.05 8.20
CA ASP A 318 -11.65 27.18 8.79
C ASP A 318 -12.03 26.02 7.86
N LEU A 319 -12.00 26.26 6.54
CA LEU A 319 -12.31 25.26 5.52
C LEU A 319 -11.12 24.35 5.18
N GLY A 320 -9.91 24.68 5.62
CA GLY A 320 -8.71 23.89 5.34
C GLY A 320 -8.35 23.80 3.86
N LEU A 321 -8.58 24.88 3.10
CA LEU A 321 -8.32 24.91 1.66
C LEU A 321 -6.82 24.86 1.33
N ALA A 322 -6.48 24.29 0.17
CA ALA A 322 -5.11 24.21 -0.35
C ALA A 322 -4.53 25.56 -0.84
N VAL A 323 -5.35 26.61 -0.81
CA VAL A 323 -5.02 27.97 -1.24
C VAL A 323 -5.45 28.89 -0.10
N ASP A 324 -4.63 29.86 0.27
CA ASP A 324 -4.97 30.90 1.23
C ASP A 324 -5.65 32.12 0.58
N ALA A 325 -6.09 33.08 1.39
CA ALA A 325 -6.81 34.26 0.91
C ALA A 325 -5.97 35.19 0.01
N GLU A 326 -4.67 35.27 0.23
CA GLU A 326 -3.75 36.12 -0.54
C GLU A 326 -3.41 35.48 -1.88
N GLU A 327 -3.13 34.17 -1.87
CA GLU A 327 -2.97 33.35 -3.08
C GLU A 327 -4.23 33.41 -3.94
N PHE A 328 -5.41 33.28 -3.32
CA PHE A 328 -6.68 33.37 -4.02
C PHE A 328 -6.89 34.74 -4.66
N ASN A 329 -6.50 35.83 -4.00
CA ASN A 329 -6.54 37.16 -4.59
C ASN A 329 -5.62 37.30 -5.82
N ALA A 330 -4.39 36.80 -5.73
CA ALA A 330 -3.45 36.80 -6.87
C ALA A 330 -3.97 35.96 -8.05
N ILE A 331 -4.64 34.84 -7.76
CA ILE A 331 -5.33 34.01 -8.75
C ILE A 331 -6.46 34.80 -9.42
N LEU A 332 -7.30 35.51 -8.64
CA LEU A 332 -8.39 36.32 -9.18
C LEU A 332 -7.90 37.44 -10.11
N TYR A 333 -6.81 38.14 -9.77
CA TYR A 333 -6.21 39.14 -10.67
C TYR A 333 -5.79 38.55 -12.02
N THR A 334 -5.39 37.28 -12.04
CA THR A 334 -4.94 36.60 -13.26
C THR A 334 -6.12 36.13 -14.08
N ILE A 335 -7.10 35.48 -13.44
CA ILE A 335 -8.31 34.98 -14.12
C ILE A 335 -9.15 36.14 -14.67
N MET A 336 -9.35 37.20 -13.89
CA MET A 336 -10.17 38.34 -14.32
C MET A 336 -9.45 39.23 -15.35
N GLY A 337 -8.12 39.12 -15.46
CA GLY A 337 -7.29 39.88 -16.39
C GLY A 337 -6.93 39.15 -17.68
N SER A 338 -7.36 37.89 -17.85
CA SER A 338 -7.02 37.04 -19.01
C SER A 338 -8.23 36.24 -19.50
N ASP A 339 -8.33 36.05 -20.81
CA ASP A 339 -9.35 35.17 -21.42
C ASP A 339 -8.95 33.68 -21.39
N ASP A 340 -7.73 33.37 -20.92
CA ASP A 340 -7.18 32.00 -20.93
C ASP A 340 -7.81 31.08 -19.86
N TYR A 341 -8.51 31.65 -18.87
CA TYR A 341 -9.09 30.91 -17.75
C TYR A 341 -10.61 31.03 -17.71
N LYS A 342 -11.30 29.93 -17.44
CA LYS A 342 -12.73 29.94 -17.10
C LYS A 342 -12.88 30.00 -15.59
N LEU A 343 -13.53 31.04 -15.09
CA LEU A 343 -13.72 31.29 -13.66
C LEU A 343 -14.33 30.07 -12.96
N GLU A 344 -15.36 29.47 -13.56
CA GLU A 344 -16.06 28.30 -13.03
C GLU A 344 -15.11 27.11 -12.85
N SER A 345 -14.27 26.82 -13.86
CA SER A 345 -13.34 25.70 -13.83
C SER A 345 -12.27 25.86 -12.75
N VAL A 346 -11.78 27.08 -12.52
CA VAL A 346 -10.79 27.33 -11.45
C VAL A 346 -11.44 27.25 -10.07
N PHE A 347 -12.68 27.74 -9.93
CA PHE A 347 -13.43 27.59 -8.69
C PHE A 347 -13.70 26.11 -8.38
N ASP A 348 -14.14 25.32 -9.36
CA ASP A 348 -14.38 23.89 -9.17
C ASP A 348 -13.09 23.16 -8.75
N LEU A 349 -11.96 23.54 -9.33
CA LEU A 349 -10.65 22.97 -9.01
C LEU A 349 -10.20 23.27 -7.57
N ILE A 350 -10.33 24.53 -7.13
CA ILE A 350 -9.92 24.96 -5.78
C ILE A 350 -10.89 24.38 -4.72
N PHE A 351 -12.20 24.48 -4.98
CA PHE A 351 -13.24 24.19 -4.01
C PHE A 351 -13.87 22.78 -4.12
N GLY A 352 -13.47 21.97 -5.11
CA GLY A 352 -13.81 20.55 -5.21
C GLY A 352 -15.19 20.23 -5.80
N GLY A 353 -15.91 21.19 -6.39
CA GLY A 353 -17.12 20.97 -7.21
C GLY A 353 -18.37 20.41 -6.52
N GLU A 354 -18.27 19.81 -5.33
CA GLU A 354 -19.37 19.06 -4.69
C GLU A 354 -19.98 19.79 -3.48
N GLY A 355 -20.59 20.97 -3.69
CA GLY A 355 -21.78 21.50 -2.97
C GLY A 355 -21.89 21.50 -1.42
N LYS A 356 -20.93 20.99 -0.65
CA LYS A 356 -20.93 20.82 0.82
C LYS A 356 -19.66 21.35 1.47
N LEU A 357 -19.01 22.32 0.83
CA LEU A 357 -17.77 22.92 1.32
C LEU A 357 -17.97 23.63 2.67
N PHE A 358 -19.09 24.35 2.83
CA PHE A 358 -19.33 25.22 3.98
C PHE A 358 -20.04 24.47 5.12
N TYR A 359 -19.72 24.85 6.36
CA TYR A 359 -20.37 24.31 7.56
C TYR A 359 -21.88 24.56 7.56
N ASP A 360 -22.30 25.78 7.23
CA ASP A 360 -23.70 26.18 7.20
C ASP A 360 -23.98 27.25 6.13
N LYS A 361 -25.26 27.58 5.96
CA LYS A 361 -25.71 28.62 5.03
C LYS A 361 -25.20 30.03 5.41
N THR A 362 -24.89 30.24 6.68
CA THR A 362 -24.37 31.52 7.20
C THR A 362 -22.96 31.77 6.69
N GLN A 363 -22.08 30.78 6.84
CA GLN A 363 -20.70 30.80 6.34
C GLN A 363 -20.67 30.89 4.82
N HIS A 364 -21.55 30.17 4.13
CA HIS A 364 -21.73 30.30 2.68
C HIS A 364 -22.06 31.75 2.28
N ASN A 365 -23.07 32.37 2.90
CA ASN A 365 -23.44 33.75 2.58
C ASN A 365 -22.33 34.76 2.90
N ALA A 366 -21.62 34.56 4.02
CA ALA A 366 -20.50 35.42 4.42
C ALA A 366 -19.35 35.34 3.40
N PHE A 367 -19.00 34.12 2.95
CA PHE A 367 -18.02 33.91 1.89
C PHE A 367 -18.37 34.68 0.61
N TYR A 368 -19.60 34.52 0.10
CA TYR A 368 -20.01 35.20 -1.14
C TYR A 368 -20.11 36.73 -0.98
N THR A 369 -20.35 37.23 0.23
CA THR A 369 -20.32 38.67 0.49
C THR A 369 -18.89 39.20 0.36
N HIS A 370 -17.94 38.58 1.06
CA HIS A 370 -16.52 38.96 0.95
C HIS A 370 -15.94 38.75 -0.44
N LEU A 371 -16.34 37.68 -1.13
CA LEU A 371 -15.93 37.43 -2.51
C LEU A 371 -16.41 38.54 -3.45
N ARG A 372 -17.64 39.04 -3.29
CA ARG A 372 -18.16 40.15 -4.11
C ARG A 372 -17.39 41.44 -3.86
N GLU A 373 -17.08 41.74 -2.61
CA GLU A 373 -16.25 42.90 -2.25
C GLU A 373 -14.86 42.81 -2.91
N LEU A 374 -14.23 41.63 -2.83
CA LEU A 374 -12.93 41.38 -3.45
C LEU A 374 -12.97 41.49 -4.98
N LEU A 375 -13.98 40.89 -5.62
CA LEU A 375 -14.15 40.96 -7.08
C LEU A 375 -14.39 42.40 -7.55
N PHE A 376 -15.16 43.19 -6.80
CA PHE A 376 -15.36 44.60 -7.10
C PHE A 376 -14.02 45.35 -7.05
N GLN A 377 -13.23 45.14 -6.00
CA GLN A 377 -11.91 45.75 -5.86
C GLN A 377 -10.97 45.35 -7.01
N VAL A 378 -10.88 44.05 -7.33
CA VAL A 378 -10.06 43.55 -8.44
C VAL A 378 -10.50 44.18 -9.78
N CYS A 379 -11.80 44.28 -10.05
CA CYS A 379 -12.31 44.91 -11.25
C CYS A 379 -11.99 46.40 -11.34
N GLU A 380 -12.01 47.14 -10.22
CA GLU A 380 -11.57 48.53 -10.19
C GLU A 380 -10.06 48.64 -10.44
N ASP A 381 -9.26 47.82 -9.76
CA ASP A 381 -7.80 47.85 -9.86
C ASP A 381 -7.33 47.47 -11.28
N LEU A 382 -7.99 46.52 -11.95
CA LEU A 382 -7.67 46.09 -13.31
C LEU A 382 -7.90 47.17 -14.38
N LYS A 383 -8.63 48.26 -14.06
CA LYS A 383 -8.73 49.42 -14.97
C LYS A 383 -7.41 50.16 -15.12
N GLU A 384 -6.52 50.05 -14.12
CA GLU A 384 -5.19 50.63 -14.18
C GLU A 384 -4.20 49.65 -14.84
N PRO A 385 -3.31 50.15 -15.73
CA PRO A 385 -2.32 49.31 -16.38
C PRO A 385 -1.23 48.85 -15.40
N GLU A 386 -0.90 47.55 -15.42
CA GLU A 386 0.20 46.97 -14.64
C GLU A 386 1.38 46.63 -15.55
N SER A 387 2.55 46.52 -14.93
CA SER A 387 3.74 46.07 -15.62
C SER A 387 3.55 44.67 -16.20
N LEU A 388 3.76 44.53 -17.51
CA LEU A 388 3.72 43.26 -18.23
C LEU A 388 4.61 42.18 -17.60
N LEU A 389 5.71 42.58 -16.95
CA LEU A 389 6.60 41.66 -16.24
C LEU A 389 5.91 41.02 -15.03
N ILE A 390 5.16 41.82 -14.26
CA ILE A 390 4.43 41.38 -13.08
C ILE A 390 3.28 40.49 -13.51
N THR A 391 2.49 40.92 -14.49
CA THR A 391 1.35 40.16 -15.00
C THR A 391 1.80 38.79 -15.55
N ARG A 392 2.89 38.72 -16.32
CA ARG A 392 3.42 37.45 -16.84
C ARG A 392 3.97 36.55 -15.75
N LEU A 393 4.68 37.11 -14.76
CA LEU A 393 5.19 36.33 -13.64
C LEU A 393 4.03 35.75 -12.84
N ARG A 394 3.02 36.57 -12.51
CA ARG A 394 1.82 36.12 -11.80
C ARG A 394 1.09 35.04 -12.59
N ASP A 395 0.89 35.21 -13.90
CA ASP A 395 0.24 34.21 -14.74
C ASP A 395 0.95 32.85 -14.71
N ASN A 396 2.27 32.81 -14.91
CA ASN A 396 3.00 31.54 -14.91
C ASN A 396 2.98 30.86 -13.53
N VAL A 397 3.06 31.63 -12.44
CA VAL A 397 2.99 31.09 -11.08
C VAL A 397 1.58 30.57 -10.77
N VAL A 398 0.54 31.30 -11.14
CA VAL A 398 -0.86 30.85 -11.02
C VAL A 398 -1.06 29.55 -11.80
N ARG A 399 -0.59 29.49 -13.05
CA ARG A 399 -0.64 28.28 -13.87
C ARG A 399 0.03 27.09 -13.19
N THR A 400 1.22 27.29 -12.62
CA THR A 400 1.97 26.27 -11.89
C THR A 400 1.21 25.81 -10.63
N LYS A 401 0.67 26.74 -9.84
CA LYS A 401 -0.12 26.42 -8.64
C LYS A 401 -1.39 25.65 -8.98
N LEU A 402 -2.14 26.07 -10.01
CA LEU A 402 -3.37 25.38 -10.45
C LEU A 402 -3.08 23.97 -10.97
N ARG A 403 -1.97 23.79 -11.70
CA ARG A 403 -1.47 22.47 -12.11
C ARG A 403 -1.18 21.56 -10.91
N LEU A 404 -0.47 22.09 -9.90
CA LEU A 404 -0.18 21.36 -8.67
C LEU A 404 -1.47 20.95 -7.94
N ILE A 405 -2.43 21.87 -7.79
CA ILE A 405 -3.74 21.56 -7.18
C ILE A 405 -4.48 20.48 -7.99
N GLY A 406 -4.46 20.57 -9.32
CA GLY A 406 -5.04 19.56 -10.21
C GLY A 406 -4.44 18.18 -10.02
N LEU A 407 -3.12 18.11 -9.85
CA LEU A 407 -2.41 16.87 -9.56
C LEU A 407 -2.78 16.32 -8.18
N LEU A 408 -2.88 17.16 -7.15
CA LEU A 408 -3.31 16.73 -5.81
C LEU A 408 -4.76 16.22 -5.81
N ARG A 409 -5.67 16.89 -6.52
CA ARG A 409 -7.06 16.44 -6.71
C ARG A 409 -7.12 15.14 -7.49
N PHE A 410 -6.24 14.96 -8.47
CA PHE A 410 -6.13 13.72 -9.21
C PHE A 410 -5.68 12.56 -8.31
N LEU A 411 -4.69 12.78 -7.44
CA LEU A 411 -4.28 11.79 -6.44
C LEU A 411 -5.42 11.45 -5.47
N GLU A 412 -6.11 12.47 -4.94
CA GLU A 412 -7.28 12.31 -4.06
C GLU A 412 -8.39 11.47 -4.73
N LYS A 413 -8.68 11.73 -6.01
CA LYS A 413 -9.68 10.98 -6.78
C LYS A 413 -9.31 9.50 -6.98
N ASN A 414 -8.02 9.17 -6.99
CA ASN A 414 -7.52 7.79 -7.10
C ASN A 414 -7.24 7.16 -5.73
N GLU A 415 -7.73 7.76 -4.64
CA GLU A 415 -7.53 7.29 -3.26
C GLU A 415 -6.05 7.22 -2.85
N VAL A 416 -5.19 8.05 -3.47
CA VAL A 416 -3.77 8.18 -3.16
C VAL A 416 -3.56 9.43 -2.30
N GLY A 417 -3.12 9.26 -1.06
CA GLY A 417 -2.78 10.38 -0.18
C GLY A 417 -1.35 10.87 -0.39
N LEU A 418 -1.02 12.06 0.13
CA LEU A 418 0.35 12.59 0.11
C LEU A 418 1.35 11.64 0.79
N LYS A 419 0.94 11.00 1.91
CA LYS A 419 1.73 9.99 2.62
C LYS A 419 2.16 8.79 1.76
N ASP A 420 1.48 8.57 0.64
CA ASP A 420 1.71 7.44 -0.27
C ASP A 420 2.75 7.75 -1.36
N LEU A 421 3.18 9.03 -1.47
CA LEU A 421 4.17 9.46 -2.44
C LEU A 421 5.61 9.25 -1.92
N PRO A 422 6.59 8.93 -2.80
CA PRO A 422 8.01 8.94 -2.45
C PRO A 422 8.44 10.27 -1.84
N LEU A 423 9.39 10.24 -0.89
CA LEU A 423 9.90 11.45 -0.23
C LEU A 423 10.42 12.46 -1.25
N GLU A 424 11.07 12.02 -2.32
CA GLU A 424 11.59 12.90 -3.35
C GLU A 424 10.48 13.63 -4.14
N ILE A 425 9.32 13.00 -4.26
CA ILE A 425 8.13 13.61 -4.89
C ILE A 425 7.45 14.56 -3.91
N LEU A 426 7.38 14.19 -2.64
CA LEU A 426 6.86 15.06 -1.58
C LEU A 426 7.69 16.33 -1.42
N GLU A 427 9.02 16.21 -1.40
CA GLU A 427 9.94 17.34 -1.38
C GLU A 427 9.72 18.25 -2.60
N GLN A 428 9.55 17.69 -3.80
CA GLN A 428 9.24 18.46 -4.99
C GLN A 428 7.88 19.18 -4.90
N ILE A 429 6.84 18.50 -4.41
CA ILE A 429 5.52 19.10 -4.20
C ILE A 429 5.63 20.27 -3.20
N VAL A 430 6.31 20.05 -2.08
CA VAL A 430 6.51 21.08 -1.04
C VAL A 430 7.31 22.26 -1.57
N ASP A 431 8.38 22.02 -2.33
CA ASP A 431 9.22 23.08 -2.89
C ASP A 431 8.45 23.93 -3.91
N ILE A 432 7.69 23.28 -4.80
CA ILE A 432 6.86 23.94 -5.81
C ILE A 432 5.73 24.72 -5.13
N ASP A 433 5.05 24.11 -4.15
CA ASP A 433 3.97 24.75 -3.40
C ASP A 433 4.49 25.97 -2.63
N HIS A 434 5.58 25.81 -1.88
CA HIS A 434 6.21 26.87 -1.11
C HIS A 434 6.60 28.05 -2.00
N TYR A 435 7.25 27.79 -3.14
CA TYR A 435 7.58 28.84 -4.09
C TYR A 435 6.33 29.55 -4.62
N CYS A 436 5.30 28.80 -5.02
CA CYS A 436 4.06 29.37 -5.53
C CYS A 436 3.39 30.25 -4.47
N THR A 437 3.26 29.76 -3.24
CA THR A 437 2.64 30.50 -2.13
C THR A 437 3.39 31.78 -1.81
N GLN A 438 4.71 31.70 -1.63
CA GLN A 438 5.52 32.90 -1.33
C GLN A 438 5.42 33.93 -2.45
N THR A 439 5.52 33.48 -3.71
CA THR A 439 5.49 34.38 -4.86
C THR A 439 4.10 34.99 -5.07
N LEU A 440 3.03 34.22 -4.90
CA LEU A 440 1.66 34.73 -5.05
C LEU A 440 1.26 35.71 -3.95
N ARG A 441 1.71 35.49 -2.71
CA ARG A 441 1.46 36.46 -1.61
C ARG A 441 2.07 37.83 -1.90
N GLU A 442 3.32 37.85 -2.34
CA GLU A 442 4.01 39.09 -2.75
C GLU A 442 3.38 39.74 -3.99
N LEU A 443 2.67 38.96 -4.82
CA LEU A 443 1.95 39.43 -6.01
C LEU A 443 0.44 39.62 -5.79
N ALA A 444 -0.04 39.46 -4.56
CA ALA A 444 -1.46 39.57 -4.20
C ALA A 444 -1.95 41.01 -4.14
N GLN A 445 -1.03 41.97 -4.03
CA GLN A 445 -1.34 43.40 -4.04
C GLN A 445 -0.64 44.07 -5.22
N ARG A 446 -1.35 44.96 -5.93
CA ARG A 446 -0.75 45.77 -7.01
C ARG A 446 0.09 46.94 -6.49
N ASN A 447 -0.14 47.35 -5.23
CA ASN A 447 0.50 48.48 -4.60
C ASN A 447 0.80 48.14 -3.13
N PRO A 448 2.05 48.22 -2.64
CA PRO A 448 3.26 48.71 -3.32
C PRO A 448 3.80 47.78 -4.42
N MET A 449 4.53 48.35 -5.37
CA MET A 449 5.21 47.58 -6.42
C MET A 449 6.27 46.66 -5.78
N PRO A 450 6.34 45.37 -6.16
CA PRO A 450 7.36 44.45 -5.64
C PRO A 450 8.78 44.91 -5.98
N GLU A 451 9.75 44.55 -5.12
CA GLU A 451 11.15 44.89 -5.34
C GLU A 451 11.70 44.24 -6.63
N ILE A 452 12.57 44.95 -7.35
CA ILE A 452 13.15 44.47 -8.61
C ILE A 452 14.01 43.20 -8.38
N THR A 453 14.68 43.11 -7.23
CA THR A 453 15.43 41.93 -6.77
C THR A 453 14.52 40.71 -6.69
N PHE A 454 13.39 40.83 -5.99
CA PHE A 454 12.37 39.80 -5.92
C PHE A 454 11.86 39.38 -7.31
N LEU A 455 11.47 40.33 -8.17
CA LEU A 455 10.98 40.00 -9.51
C LEU A 455 12.01 39.25 -10.36
N ARG A 456 13.30 39.59 -10.21
CA ARG A 456 14.39 38.91 -10.92
C ARG A 456 14.57 37.48 -10.40
N ASP A 457 14.61 37.31 -9.09
CA ASP A 457 14.89 36.02 -8.45
C ASP A 457 13.73 35.05 -8.66
N SER A 458 12.49 35.51 -8.46
CA SER A 458 11.28 34.72 -8.71
C SER A 458 11.20 34.24 -10.15
N ARG A 459 11.60 35.06 -11.14
CA ARG A 459 11.63 34.65 -12.55
C ARG A 459 12.72 33.61 -12.84
N LEU A 460 13.86 33.66 -12.14
CA LEU A 460 14.90 32.65 -12.29
C LEU A 460 14.48 31.32 -11.68
N THR A 461 13.88 31.36 -10.48
CA THR A 461 13.35 30.17 -9.80
C THR A 461 12.23 29.53 -10.60
N LEU A 462 11.34 30.31 -11.23
CA LEU A 462 10.28 29.79 -12.09
C LEU A 462 10.82 28.93 -13.24
N LYS A 463 11.94 29.36 -13.88
CA LYS A 463 12.58 28.60 -14.96
C LYS A 463 13.15 27.25 -14.50
N ILE A 464 13.42 27.11 -13.21
CA ILE A 464 13.85 25.86 -12.61
C ILE A 464 12.61 25.01 -12.34
N ILE A 465 11.57 25.61 -11.75
CA ILE A 465 10.34 24.94 -11.31
C ILE A 465 9.46 24.42 -12.46
N GLU A 466 9.33 25.17 -13.56
CA GLU A 466 8.50 24.75 -14.71
C GLU A 466 8.86 23.33 -15.22
N PRO A 467 10.13 22.99 -15.50
CA PRO A 467 10.52 21.62 -15.80
C PRO A 467 10.25 20.59 -14.70
N HIS A 468 10.28 20.99 -13.42
CA HIS A 468 10.01 20.09 -12.31
C HIS A 468 8.54 19.72 -12.23
N ILE A 469 7.62 20.66 -12.45
CA ILE A 469 6.18 20.36 -12.46
C ILE A 469 5.78 19.53 -13.69
N ASP A 470 6.38 19.78 -14.86
CA ASP A 470 6.16 18.96 -16.06
C ASP A 470 6.56 17.51 -15.81
N LYS A 471 7.76 17.31 -15.24
CA LYS A 471 8.26 15.98 -14.88
C LYS A 471 7.40 15.32 -13.79
N LEU A 472 6.96 16.08 -12.78
CA LEU A 472 6.11 15.59 -11.71
C LEU A 472 4.76 15.09 -12.24
N GLU A 473 4.13 15.83 -13.16
CA GLU A 473 2.90 15.42 -13.82
C GLU A 473 3.12 14.17 -14.67
N GLU A 474 4.18 14.12 -15.50
CA GLU A 474 4.52 12.92 -16.27
C GLU A 474 4.74 11.71 -15.36
N ASP A 475 5.51 11.88 -14.28
CA ASP A 475 5.80 10.82 -13.32
C ASP A 475 4.52 10.30 -12.65
N ILE A 476 3.57 11.17 -12.31
CA ILE A 476 2.34 10.77 -11.62
C ILE A 476 1.30 10.18 -12.59
N TYR A 477 1.09 10.81 -13.75
CA TYR A 477 0.11 10.32 -14.74
C TYR A 477 0.55 9.03 -15.44
N TYR A 478 1.84 8.88 -15.76
CA TYR A 478 2.38 7.64 -16.33
C TYR A 478 2.24 6.46 -15.36
N ARG A 479 2.47 6.70 -14.06
CA ARG A 479 2.44 5.64 -13.05
C ARG A 479 1.03 5.23 -12.62
N LEU A 480 0.02 6.03 -12.96
CA LEU A 480 -1.41 5.78 -12.68
C LEU A 480 -2.23 5.41 -13.94
N ASP A 481 -1.55 5.06 -15.05
CA ASP A 481 -2.15 4.49 -16.28
C ASP A 481 -3.26 5.37 -16.92
N VAL A 482 -3.07 6.69 -16.96
CA VAL A 482 -4.03 7.63 -17.59
C VAL A 482 -3.85 7.75 -19.11
N TYR A 483 -2.97 6.97 -19.73
CA TYR A 483 -2.76 6.96 -21.19
C TYR A 483 -2.78 5.58 -21.81
#